data_AF-A0A8T4Y1Z8-F1
#
_entry.id   AF-A0A8T4Y1Z8-F1
#
_cell.length_a   1.000
_cell.length_b   1.000
_cell.length_c   1.000
_cell.angle_alpha   90.00
_cell.angle_beta   90.00
_cell.angle_gamma   90.00
#
_symmetry.space_group_name_H-M   'P 1'
#
loop_
_entity.id
_entity.type
_entity.pdbx_description
1 polymer ?
#
loop_
_entity_poly.entity_id
_entity_poly.type
_entity_poly.pdbx_seq_one_letter_code
_entity_poly.pdbx_strand_id
1 'polypeptide(L)'
;MKIKMVASTTVGLIKHLLSEAEDLLAKKDSLQSSEKLYKAAEECIKILSERFNLEESKTAEERGRWTVTLLERAVGKLVDKIGIDVQLGWDAANYL
;
A
#
# COMPACT_ATOMS: atom_id res chain seq x y z
N MET A 1 22.90 -16.05 1.19
CA MET A 1 21.49 -16.42 1.40
C MET A 1 20.63 -15.33 0.78
N LYS A 2 20.02 -15.57 -0.39
CA LYS A 2 19.13 -14.59 -1.02
C LYS A 2 17.78 -14.71 -0.33
N ILE A 3 17.51 -13.84 0.64
CA ILE A 3 16.19 -13.72 1.24
C ILE A 3 15.26 -13.27 0.10
N LYS A 4 14.30 -14.12 -0.26
CA LYS A 4 13.23 -13.76 -1.18
C LYS A 4 12.40 -12.70 -0.43
N MET A 5 12.70 -11.43 -0.68
CA MET A 5 11.81 -10.35 -0.30
C MET A 5 10.41 -10.73 -0.79
N VAL A 6 9.40 -10.71 0.10
CA VAL A 6 8.01 -10.52 -0.33
C VAL A 6 8.08 -9.33 -1.27
N ALA A 7 7.86 -9.56 -2.57
CA ALA A 7 8.39 -8.72 -3.65
C ALA A 7 8.41 -7.23 -3.29
N SER A 8 9.61 -6.66 -3.07
CA SER A 8 9.79 -5.23 -2.78
C SER A 8 9.11 -4.46 -3.89
N THR A 9 7.93 -3.93 -3.62
CA THR A 9 7.16 -3.20 -4.60
C THR A 9 7.94 -1.95 -4.99
N THR A 10 8.01 -1.66 -6.28
CA THR A 10 8.71 -0.45 -6.74
C THR A 10 7.73 0.71 -6.81
N VAL A 11 8.24 1.93 -6.65
CA VAL A 11 7.48 3.15 -6.94
C VAL A 11 6.92 3.15 -8.37
N GLY A 12 7.57 2.43 -9.30
CA GLY A 12 7.07 2.22 -10.66
C GLY A 12 5.73 1.48 -10.72
N LEU A 13 5.52 0.45 -9.87
CA LEU A 13 4.25 -0.26 -9.81
C LEU A 13 3.13 0.67 -9.31
N ILE A 14 3.39 1.47 -8.26
CA ILE A 14 2.40 2.41 -7.73
C ILE A 14 1.97 3.41 -8.79
N LYS A 15 2.93 3.99 -9.52
CA LYS A 15 2.63 4.91 -10.63
C LYS A 15 1.81 4.25 -11.73
N HIS A 16 2.11 2.99 -12.06
CA HIS A 16 1.35 2.24 -13.05
C HIS A 16 -0.10 2.00 -12.59
N LEU A 17 -0.30 1.59 -11.33
CA LEU A 17 -1.63 1.38 -10.75
C LEU A 17 -2.47 2.67 -10.76
N LEU A 18 -1.86 3.82 -10.43
CA LEU A 18 -2.53 5.12 -10.48
C LEU A 18 -2.95 5.49 -11.91
N SER A 19 -2.03 5.35 -12.87
CA SER A 19 -2.33 5.63 -14.29
C SER A 19 -3.42 4.69 -14.83
N GLU A 20 -3.39 3.41 -14.46
CA GLU A 20 -4.39 2.44 -14.88
C GLU A 20 -5.77 2.77 -14.29
N ALA A 21 -5.82 3.21 -13.02
CA ALA A 21 -7.05 3.67 -12.39
C ALA A 21 -7.68 4.86 -13.13
N GLU A 22 -6.86 5.86 -13.51
CA GLU A 22 -7.31 7.02 -14.29
C GLU A 22 -7.91 6.59 -15.65
N ASP A 23 -7.25 5.66 -16.34
CA ASP A 23 -7.75 5.11 -17.61
C ASP A 23 -9.08 4.35 -17.45
N LEU A 24 -9.25 3.62 -16.34
CA LEU A 24 -10.48 2.89 -16.02
C LEU A 24 -11.62 3.84 -15.68
N LEU A 25 -11.36 4.92 -14.93
CA LEU A 25 -12.34 5.98 -14.68
C LEU A 25 -12.80 6.66 -15.97
N ALA A 26 -11.88 6.94 -16.89
CA ALA A 26 -12.21 7.52 -18.19
C ALA A 26 -13.14 6.59 -19.00
N LYS A 27 -13.02 5.27 -18.82
CA LYS A 27 -13.89 4.24 -19.40
C LYS A 27 -15.18 3.98 -18.62
N LYS A 28 -15.40 4.71 -17.53
CA LYS A 28 -16.54 4.54 -16.59
C LYS A 28 -16.54 3.18 -15.87
N ASP A 29 -15.39 2.52 -15.75
CA ASP A 29 -15.22 1.31 -14.94
C ASP A 29 -14.79 1.69 -13.53
N SER A 30 -15.73 2.20 -12.74
CA SER A 30 -15.46 2.68 -11.39
C SER A 30 -15.04 1.56 -10.44
N LEU A 31 -15.60 0.35 -10.61
CA LEU A 31 -15.27 -0.79 -9.76
C LEU A 31 -13.81 -1.19 -9.93
N GLN A 32 -13.37 -1.38 -11.18
CA GLN A 32 -11.98 -1.78 -11.42
C GLN A 32 -11.00 -0.65 -11.09
N SER A 33 -11.39 0.61 -11.29
CA SER A 33 -10.59 1.75 -10.82
C SER A 33 -10.41 1.75 -9.30
N SER A 34 -11.48 1.55 -8.54
CA SER A 34 -11.43 1.48 -7.07
C SER A 34 -10.41 0.43 -6.61
N GLU A 35 -10.44 -0.77 -7.21
CA GLU A 35 -9.48 -1.84 -6.90
C GLU A 35 -8.02 -1.41 -7.14
N LYS A 36 -7.76 -0.68 -8.22
CA LYS A 36 -6.40 -0.20 -8.57
C LYS A 36 -5.92 0.89 -7.61
N LEU A 37 -6.79 1.82 -7.23
CA LEU A 37 -6.49 2.86 -6.25
C LEU A 37 -6.23 2.28 -4.86
N TYR A 38 -7.07 1.34 -4.40
CA TYR A 38 -6.84 0.62 -3.15
C TYR A 38 -5.49 -0.09 -3.17
N LYS A 39 -5.18 -0.77 -4.28
CA LYS A 39 -3.89 -1.46 -4.42
C LYS A 39 -2.71 -0.48 -4.40
N ALA A 40 -2.83 0.67 -5.05
CA ALA A 40 -1.79 1.70 -5.00
C ALA A 40 -1.55 2.19 -3.57
N ALA A 41 -2.61 2.42 -2.79
CA ALA A 41 -2.52 2.81 -1.39
C ALA A 41 -1.86 1.71 -0.52
N GLU A 42 -2.28 0.45 -0.69
CA GLU A 42 -1.67 -0.70 -0.02
C GLU A 42 -0.16 -0.78 -0.30
N GLU A 43 0.26 -0.64 -1.55
CA GLU A 43 1.67 -0.69 -1.92
C GLU A 43 2.46 0.52 -1.39
N CYS A 44 1.86 1.71 -1.27
CA CYS A 44 2.48 2.84 -0.58
C CYS A 44 2.78 2.52 0.88
N ILE A 45 1.83 1.93 1.62
CA ILE A 45 2.02 1.55 3.03
C ILE A 45 3.14 0.53 3.18
N LYS A 46 3.21 -0.49 2.30
CA LYS A 46 4.27 -1.50 2.34
C LYS A 46 5.66 -0.90 2.14
N ILE A 47 5.85 -0.11 1.07
CA ILE A 47 7.15 0.52 0.78
C ILE A 47 7.57 1.47 1.91
N LEU A 48 6.63 2.25 2.46
CA LEU A 48 6.94 3.13 3.58
C LEU A 48 7.31 2.34 4.83
N SER A 49 6.60 1.23 5.10
CA SER A 49 6.91 0.35 6.21
C SER A 49 8.31 -0.27 6.10
N GLU A 50 8.71 -0.69 4.90
CA GLU A 50 10.06 -1.17 4.60
C GLU A 50 11.09 -0.05 4.82
N ARG A 51 10.86 1.14 4.26
CA ARG A 51 11.78 2.29 4.37
C ARG A 51 11.99 2.78 5.80
N PHE A 52 10.94 2.75 6.61
CA PHE A 52 11.01 3.11 8.03
C PHE A 52 11.36 1.92 8.94
N ASN A 53 11.69 0.76 8.36
CA ASN A 53 12.07 -0.47 9.06
C ASN A 53 11.06 -0.87 10.15
N LEU A 54 9.77 -0.80 9.82
CA LEU A 54 8.69 -1.16 10.73
C LEU A 54 8.64 -2.69 10.93
N GLU A 55 8.37 -3.12 12.16
CA GLU A 55 8.22 -4.54 12.52
C GLU A 55 7.09 -5.23 11.74
N GLU A 56 6.07 -4.49 11.32
CA GLU A 56 4.98 -4.98 10.47
C GLU A 56 5.50 -5.53 9.14
N SER A 57 6.50 -4.85 8.55
CA SER A 57 7.13 -5.29 7.31
C SER A 57 7.88 -6.60 7.49
N LYS A 58 8.64 -6.73 8.58
CA LYS A 58 9.37 -7.96 8.92
C LYS A 58 8.39 -9.10 9.21
N THR A 59 7.32 -8.81 9.95
CA THR A 59 6.27 -9.78 10.25
C THR A 59 5.57 -10.25 8.97
N ALA A 60 5.31 -9.36 8.01
CA ALA A 60 4.72 -9.71 6.73
C ALA A 60 5.67 -10.58 5.89
N GLU A 61 6.97 -10.28 5.92
CA GLU A 61 8.02 -11.08 5.27
C GLU A 61 8.09 -12.49 5.86
N GLU A 62 8.17 -12.62 7.19
CA GLU A 62 8.17 -13.91 7.90
C GLU A 62 6.92 -14.75 7.61
N ARG A 63 5.76 -14.10 7.48
CA ARG A 63 4.48 -14.75 7.17
C ARG A 63 4.28 -14.99 5.67
N GLY A 64 5.15 -14.44 4.82
CA GLY A 64 5.01 -14.47 3.35
C GLY A 64 3.80 -13.70 2.81
N ARG A 65 3.14 -12.88 3.63
CA ARG A 65 1.96 -12.07 3.23
C ARG A 65 1.72 -10.88 4.15
N TRP A 66 1.19 -9.83 3.56
CA TRP A 66 0.54 -8.74 4.30
C TRP A 66 -0.90 -9.11 4.64
N THR A 67 -1.35 -8.74 5.83
CA THR A 67 -2.77 -8.81 6.22
C THR A 67 -3.28 -7.39 6.43
N VAL A 68 -4.60 -7.18 6.33
CA VAL A 68 -5.22 -5.87 6.60
C VAL A 68 -4.81 -5.34 7.98
N THR A 69 -4.82 -6.21 9.00
CA THR A 69 -4.37 -5.85 10.36
C THR A 69 -2.91 -5.39 10.42
N LEU A 70 -2.01 -5.93 9.58
CA LEU A 70 -0.62 -5.48 9.53
C LEU A 70 -0.53 -4.10 8.84
N LEU A 71 -1.33 -3.87 7.81
CA LEU A 71 -1.41 -2.58 7.12
C LEU A 71 -1.95 -1.49 8.04
N GLU A 72 -3.05 -1.74 8.77
CA GLU A 72 -3.62 -0.78 9.73
C GLU A 72 -2.64 -0.40 10.84
N ARG A 73 -1.91 -1.39 11.39
CA ARG A 73 -0.87 -1.13 12.39
C ARG A 73 0.28 -0.31 11.81
N ALA A 74 0.69 -0.61 10.58
CA ALA A 74 1.71 0.15 9.88
C ALA A 74 1.27 1.60 9.64
N VAL A 75 0.02 1.82 9.20
CA VAL A 75 -0.57 3.16 9.02
C VAL A 75 -0.46 3.96 10.30
N GLY A 76 -0.88 3.41 11.44
CA GLY A 76 -0.75 4.11 12.74
C GLY A 76 0.69 4.53 13.05
N LYS A 77 1.66 3.63 12.86
CA LYS A 77 3.09 3.95 13.07
C LYS A 77 3.65 4.94 12.06
N LEU A 78 3.13 4.95 10.83
CA LEU A 78 3.54 5.89 9.79
C LEU A 78 2.97 7.29 10.06
N VAL A 79 1.76 7.39 10.59
CA VAL A 79 1.19 8.68 11.04
C VAL A 79 2.11 9.35 12.06
N ASP A 80 2.58 8.59 13.05
CA ASP A 80 3.52 9.10 14.07
C ASP A 80 4.86 9.57 13.47
N LYS A 81 5.25 9.03 12.31
CA LYS A 81 6.55 9.31 11.68
C LYS A 81 6.52 10.41 10.63
N ILE A 82 5.48 10.46 9.81
CA ILE A 82 5.41 11.33 8.62
C ILE A 82 4.12 12.14 8.50
N GLY A 83 3.17 11.98 9.43
CA GLY A 83 1.99 12.84 9.56
C GLY A 83 0.67 12.20 9.16
N ILE A 84 -0.41 12.95 9.44
CA ILE A 84 -1.79 12.48 9.37
C ILE A 84 -2.27 12.12 7.96
N ASP A 85 -1.63 12.67 6.92
CA ASP A 85 -2.00 12.41 5.52
C ASP A 85 -1.93 10.91 5.16
N VAL A 86 -1.09 10.13 5.84
CA VAL A 86 -1.04 8.68 5.67
C VAL A 86 -2.36 8.02 6.04
N GLN A 87 -2.93 8.42 7.18
CA GLN A 87 -4.21 7.89 7.63
C GLN A 87 -5.35 8.38 6.75
N LEU A 88 -5.36 9.66 6.37
CA LEU A 88 -6.38 10.19 5.46
C LEU A 88 -6.40 9.45 4.12
N GLY A 89 -5.22 9.15 3.56
CA GLY A 89 -5.10 8.37 2.33
C GLY A 89 -5.55 6.92 2.50
N TRP A 90 -5.17 6.27 3.61
CA TRP A 90 -5.59 4.90 3.90
C TRP A 90 -7.10 4.78 4.12
N ASP A 91 -7.67 5.69 4.91
CA ASP A 91 -9.10 5.71 5.22
C ASP A 91 -9.90 5.96 3.93
N ALA A 92 -9.50 6.90 3.09
CA ALA A 92 -10.13 7.13 1.79
C ALA A 92 -10.10 5.86 0.91
N ALA A 93 -8.97 5.14 0.89
CA ALA A 93 -8.84 3.91 0.12
C ALA A 93 -9.72 2.76 0.64
N ASN A 94 -9.91 2.64 1.96
CA ASN A 94 -10.73 1.57 2.57
C ASN A 94 -12.23 1.66 2.22
N TYR A 95 -12.69 2.80 1.71
CA TYR A 95 -14.08 3.02 1.30
C TYR A 95 -14.29 2.98 -0.22
N LEU A 96 -13.26 2.64 -1.00
CA LEU A 96 -13.34 2.48 -2.47
C LEU A 96 -13.92 1.13 -2.87
#